data_AF-A0A968RVH3-F1
#
_entry.id   AF-A0A968RVH3-F1
#
_cell.length_a   1.000
_cell.length_b   1.000
_cell.length_c   1.000
_cell.angle_alpha   90.00
_cell.angle_beta   90.00
_cell.angle_gamma   90.00
#
_symmetry.space_group_name_H-M   'P 1'
#
loop_
_entity.id
_entity.type
_entity.pdbx_description
1 polymer ?
#
loop_
_entity_poly.entity_id
_entity_poly.type
_entity_poly.pdbx_seq_one_letter_code
_entity_poly.pdbx_strand_id
1 'polypeptide(L)'
;MLRISYEIIKTIDPEAYVAIGGIGYPSFLDAVLRNTDNMDEGKVTTDYPLKGGAYFDVLSYHVYPHIDGSLRSWNNLLKGFVYKRHSDAAAYGVLDLKNEFEEVLFQHGYNGQTYPEKVWIITESNVPRKPLNQGFGTDEAQRNFIIKSLVECQKSDIHQFHIFTLGDKMNFNDAQRLYEEYNLMGIYGNLLQIPYKNAKLNDVGVAYKTTSDLLQKKRFDAAAFERLELAKGVNGGVFKDDQGQQTIVLWAETRADNSESALQVINLRNVLAANKLVKKEWNYAVTKDSSIVDARYVTLTGAPIFLTKLENSTYTGGGNPANPYIWEVFPNPFTSQVNINFEVQVEEVVTLTIYDHIGRPKQILVNQEVLSPGNYSWRLDGETFMSGIYFLEYKTNTKTKKILLIKSL
;
A
#
# COMPACT_ATOMS: atom_id res chain seq x y z
N MET A 1 14.85 6.90 34.53
CA MET A 1 14.08 5.75 34.00
C MET A 1 14.81 5.06 32.87
N LEU A 2 15.06 5.71 31.73
CA LEU A 2 15.69 5.07 30.56
C LEU A 2 17.01 4.36 30.88
N ARG A 3 17.96 5.04 31.53
CA ARG A 3 19.23 4.44 31.98
C ARG A 3 19.04 3.20 32.84
N ILE A 4 18.23 3.30 33.90
CA ILE A 4 17.96 2.20 34.83
C ILE A 4 17.34 1.01 34.09
N SER A 5 16.37 1.25 33.21
CA SER A 5 15.77 0.20 32.39
C SER A 5 16.81 -0.47 31.48
N TYR A 6 17.64 0.32 30.80
CA TYR A 6 18.71 -0.18 29.93
C TYR A 6 19.70 -1.05 30.69
N GLU A 7 20.24 -0.55 31.80
CA GLU A 7 21.24 -1.28 32.61
C GLU A 7 20.68 -2.58 33.18
N ILE A 8 19.44 -2.58 33.70
CA ILE A 8 18.80 -3.79 34.22
C ILE A 8 18.56 -4.80 33.08
N ILE A 9 18.02 -4.36 31.95
CA ILE A 9 17.75 -5.24 30.80
C ILE A 9 19.05 -5.85 30.30
N LYS A 10 20.08 -5.03 30.05
CA LYS A 10 21.38 -5.49 29.56
C LYS A 10 22.15 -6.37 30.54
N THR A 11 21.88 -6.25 31.84
CA THR A 11 22.44 -7.17 32.86
C THR A 11 21.84 -8.57 32.75
N ILE A 12 20.57 -8.67 32.38
CA ILE A 12 19.85 -9.95 32.26
C ILE A 12 20.06 -10.56 30.86
N ASP A 13 19.99 -9.73 29.82
CA ASP A 13 20.14 -10.12 28.42
C ASP A 13 20.93 -9.02 27.67
N PRO A 14 22.26 -9.18 27.53
CA PRO A 14 23.10 -8.20 26.85
C PRO A 14 22.74 -7.96 25.38
N GLU A 15 22.15 -8.97 24.72
CA GLU A 15 21.79 -8.94 23.30
C GLU A 15 20.39 -8.34 23.07
N ALA A 16 19.59 -8.16 24.13
CA ALA A 16 18.25 -7.60 24.01
C ALA A 16 18.30 -6.14 23.51
N TYR A 17 17.56 -5.85 22.45
CA TYR A 17 17.36 -4.48 21.97
C TYR A 17 16.48 -3.67 22.93
N VAL A 18 16.92 -2.49 23.33
CA VAL A 18 16.13 -1.54 24.13
C VAL A 18 15.59 -0.42 23.25
N ALA A 19 14.27 -0.32 23.13
CA ALA A 19 13.60 0.74 22.39
C ALA A 19 13.21 1.91 23.30
N ILE A 20 13.44 3.14 22.84
CA ILE A 20 12.86 4.34 23.48
C ILE A 20 11.36 4.39 23.21
N GLY A 21 10.53 4.81 24.17
CA GLY A 21 9.07 4.61 24.13
C GLY A 21 8.30 5.47 23.13
N GLY A 22 8.20 5.03 21.87
CA GLY A 22 7.25 5.52 20.86
C GLY A 22 7.19 7.05 20.74
N ILE A 23 8.33 7.70 20.55
CA ILE A 23 8.40 9.16 20.60
C ILE A 23 7.75 9.81 19.38
N GLY A 24 7.05 10.94 19.56
CA GLY A 24 6.34 11.63 18.47
C GLY A 24 7.04 12.89 17.95
N TYR A 25 8.07 13.39 18.63
CA TYR A 25 8.66 14.70 18.34
C TYR A 25 10.20 14.65 18.34
N PRO A 26 10.87 15.10 17.26
CA PRO A 26 12.33 15.22 17.22
C PRO A 26 12.91 16.13 18.31
N SER A 27 12.18 17.17 18.73
CA SER A 27 12.58 18.03 19.84
C SER A 27 12.64 17.29 21.19
N PHE A 28 11.79 16.29 21.39
CA PHE A 28 11.88 15.43 22.58
C PHE A 28 13.11 14.52 22.50
N LEU A 29 13.43 14.01 21.31
CA LEU A 29 14.67 13.26 21.11
C LEU A 29 15.89 14.13 21.41
N ASP A 30 15.97 15.36 20.90
CA ASP A 30 17.05 16.31 21.20
C ASP A 30 17.23 16.50 22.71
N ALA A 31 16.12 16.70 23.43
CA ALA A 31 16.13 16.81 24.89
C ALA A 31 16.69 15.55 25.58
N VAL A 32 16.39 14.36 25.08
CA VAL A 32 16.97 13.10 25.60
C VAL A 32 18.46 13.02 25.29
N LEU A 33 18.88 13.36 24.07
CA LEU A 33 20.27 13.20 23.63
C LEU A 33 21.24 14.20 24.26
N ARG A 34 20.76 15.37 24.67
CA ARG A 34 21.62 16.42 25.25
C ARG A 34 21.80 16.32 26.77
N ASN A 35 20.95 15.57 27.47
CA ASN A 35 20.92 15.48 28.93
C ASN A 35 21.34 14.08 29.44
N THR A 36 21.89 14.05 30.66
CA THR A 36 21.98 12.84 31.49
C THR A 36 20.74 12.72 32.40
N ASP A 37 20.66 11.68 33.23
CA ASP A 37 19.66 11.58 34.31
C ASP A 37 20.09 12.28 35.62
N ASN A 38 21.14 13.09 35.58
CA ASN A 38 21.58 13.92 36.70
C ASN A 38 20.53 14.99 37.04
N MET A 39 20.24 15.15 38.34
CA MET A 39 19.29 16.14 38.86
C MET A 39 19.81 17.58 38.76
N ASP A 40 21.12 17.79 38.63
CA ASP A 40 21.71 19.11 38.33
C ASP A 40 21.62 19.41 36.83
N GLU A 41 20.39 19.70 36.38
CA GLU A 41 20.08 20.11 35.00
C GLU A 41 20.58 19.15 33.90
N GLY A 42 20.69 17.85 34.21
CA GLY A 42 21.18 16.85 33.26
C GLY A 42 22.67 16.97 32.93
N LYS A 43 23.47 17.71 33.71
CA LYS A 43 24.90 17.90 33.48
C LYS A 43 25.68 16.59 33.56
N VAL A 44 26.70 16.49 32.72
CA VAL A 44 27.66 15.39 32.74
C VAL A 44 28.58 15.54 33.96
N THR A 45 28.68 14.49 34.76
CA THR A 45 29.59 14.39 35.89
C THR A 45 30.26 13.01 35.89
N THR A 46 31.17 12.75 36.83
CA THR A 46 31.77 11.43 37.01
C THR A 46 30.73 10.35 37.30
N ASP A 47 29.68 10.69 38.04
CA ASP A 47 28.59 9.76 38.40
C ASP A 47 27.57 9.61 37.26
N TYR A 48 27.48 10.60 36.37
CA TYR A 48 26.58 10.63 35.21
C TYR A 48 27.34 10.95 33.92
N PRO A 49 28.20 10.05 33.43
CA PRO A 49 29.11 10.36 32.33
C PRO A 49 28.45 10.31 30.94
N LEU A 50 27.31 9.62 30.80
CA LEU A 50 26.66 9.37 29.50
C LEU A 50 25.29 10.05 29.41
N LYS A 51 24.99 10.55 28.22
CA LYS A 51 23.70 11.16 27.88
C LYS A 51 22.68 10.11 27.45
N GLY A 52 21.40 10.51 27.34
CA GLY A 52 20.28 9.61 27.06
C GLY A 52 20.45 8.71 25.84
N GLY A 53 21.17 9.17 24.81
CA GLY A 53 21.43 8.39 23.60
C GLY A 53 22.23 7.10 23.81
N ALA A 54 22.97 6.97 24.92
CA ALA A 54 23.70 5.75 25.26
C ALA A 54 22.79 4.62 25.77
N TYR A 55 21.54 4.94 26.13
CA TYR A 55 20.65 4.05 26.89
C TYR A 55 19.45 3.56 26.06
N PHE A 56 19.58 3.50 24.73
CA PHE A 56 18.66 2.80 23.84
C PHE A 56 19.37 2.37 22.56
N ASP A 57 18.92 1.26 21.99
CA ASP A 57 19.47 0.68 20.75
C ASP A 57 18.53 0.96 19.55
N VAL A 58 17.23 1.07 19.83
CA VAL A 58 16.18 1.23 18.81
C VAL A 58 15.46 2.56 19.01
N LEU A 59 15.42 3.37 17.95
CA LEU A 59 14.52 4.50 17.88
C LEU A 59 13.13 4.00 17.47
N SER A 60 12.18 4.05 18.40
CA SER A 60 10.77 3.77 18.09
C SER A 60 9.95 5.05 18.13
N TYR A 61 9.11 5.25 17.12
CA TYR A 61 8.33 6.46 16.96
C TYR A 61 6.91 6.20 16.46
N HIS A 62 6.02 7.17 16.71
CA HIS A 62 4.65 7.16 16.23
C HIS A 62 4.48 8.19 15.12
N VAL A 63 3.76 7.82 14.06
CA VAL A 63 3.53 8.73 12.93
C VAL A 63 2.11 8.62 12.41
N TYR A 64 1.44 9.77 12.33
CA TYR A 64 0.03 9.86 11.99
C TYR A 64 -0.15 10.98 10.97
N PRO A 65 0.12 10.69 9.67
CA PRO A 65 0.24 11.73 8.64
C PRO A 65 -0.97 12.67 8.54
N HIS A 66 -2.14 12.14 8.88
CA HIS A 66 -3.42 12.84 8.85
C HIS A 66 -3.55 14.00 9.86
N ILE A 67 -2.71 14.05 10.91
CA ILE A 67 -2.73 15.11 11.93
C ILE A 67 -1.38 15.75 12.24
N ASP A 68 -0.26 15.11 11.89
CA ASP A 68 1.09 15.59 12.22
C ASP A 68 1.59 16.74 11.31
N GLY A 69 0.78 17.14 10.33
CA GLY A 69 1.11 18.20 9.38
C GLY A 69 1.65 17.70 8.05
N SER A 70 1.93 16.40 7.91
CA SER A 70 2.45 15.79 6.68
C SER A 70 1.61 16.10 5.44
N LEU A 71 0.29 16.28 5.60
CA LEU A 71 -0.64 16.48 4.47
C LEU A 71 -0.91 17.95 4.13
N ARG A 72 -0.14 18.90 4.67
CA ARG A 72 -0.30 20.33 4.36
C ARG A 72 1.02 21.07 4.34
N SER A 73 1.05 22.19 3.64
CA SER A 73 2.17 23.14 3.65
C SER A 73 1.64 24.56 3.69
N TRP A 74 2.31 25.44 4.44
CA TRP A 74 1.93 26.85 4.48
C TRP A 74 2.33 27.55 3.17
N ASN A 75 1.41 28.33 2.61
CA ASN A 75 1.67 29.12 1.41
C ASN A 75 1.47 30.61 1.71
N ASN A 76 2.57 31.38 1.57
CA ASN A 76 2.58 32.81 1.85
C ASN A 76 1.71 33.64 0.90
N LEU A 77 1.56 33.22 -0.36
CA LEU A 77 0.73 33.92 -1.34
C LEU A 77 -0.76 33.75 -1.01
N LEU A 78 -1.15 32.53 -0.60
CA LEU A 78 -2.52 32.22 -0.21
C LEU A 78 -2.85 32.65 1.23
N LYS A 79 -1.83 32.96 2.05
CA LYS A 79 -1.95 33.16 3.50
C LYS A 79 -2.73 32.02 4.17
N GLY A 80 -2.43 30.79 3.76
CA GLY A 80 -3.16 29.61 4.18
C GLY A 80 -2.45 28.31 3.80
N PHE A 81 -3.05 27.19 4.17
CA PHE A 81 -2.51 25.86 3.88
C PHE A 81 -2.88 25.38 2.47
N VAL A 82 -1.90 24.84 1.77
CA VAL A 82 -2.10 23.98 0.60
C VAL A 82 -2.09 22.53 1.09
N TYR A 83 -3.17 21.81 0.80
CA TYR A 83 -3.36 20.44 1.24
C TYR A 83 -2.95 19.44 0.14
N LYS A 84 -2.46 18.29 0.59
CA LYS A 84 -2.06 17.15 -0.24
C LYS A 84 -2.61 15.86 0.37
N ARG A 85 -3.93 15.81 0.61
CA ARG A 85 -4.61 14.71 1.32
C ARG A 85 -4.80 13.50 0.41
N HIS A 86 -3.74 12.74 0.22
CA HIS A 86 -3.71 11.51 -0.56
C HIS A 86 -2.65 10.55 0.00
N SER A 87 -2.74 9.26 -0.35
CA SER A 87 -1.95 8.19 0.26
C SER A 87 -0.45 8.29 -0.01
N ASP A 88 -0.02 8.82 -1.16
CA ASP A 88 1.40 9.08 -1.44
C ASP A 88 1.99 10.11 -0.48
N ALA A 89 1.33 11.25 -0.29
CA ALA A 89 1.79 12.26 0.66
C ALA A 89 1.78 11.75 2.11
N ALA A 90 0.81 10.90 2.46
CA ALA A 90 0.77 10.26 3.77
C ALA A 90 1.94 9.29 3.97
N ALA A 91 2.27 8.47 2.96
CA ALA A 91 3.42 7.56 3.02
C ALA A 91 4.75 8.33 3.07
N TYR A 92 4.87 9.45 2.36
CA TYR A 92 6.05 10.32 2.48
C TYR A 92 6.18 10.96 3.86
N GLY A 93 5.07 11.33 4.51
CA GLY A 93 5.09 11.82 5.89
C GLY A 93 5.71 10.85 6.90
N VAL A 94 5.56 9.53 6.65
CA VAL A 94 6.23 8.48 7.46
C VAL A 94 7.75 8.59 7.37
N LEU A 95 8.28 8.90 6.18
CA LEU A 95 9.71 9.05 5.92
C LEU A 95 10.23 10.41 6.37
N ASP A 96 9.46 11.47 6.15
CA ASP A 96 9.84 12.83 6.55
C ASP A 96 10.14 12.88 8.05
N LEU A 97 9.27 12.28 8.88
CA LEU A 97 9.51 12.20 10.34
C LEU A 97 10.74 11.36 10.70
N LYS A 98 11.01 10.26 9.98
CA LYS A 98 12.25 9.49 10.17
C LYS A 98 13.47 10.38 9.93
N ASN A 99 13.47 11.12 8.82
CA ASN A 99 14.58 11.98 8.43
C ASN A 99 14.81 13.10 9.46
N GLU A 100 13.75 13.67 10.03
CA GLU A 100 13.88 14.66 11.12
C GLU A 100 14.52 14.07 12.37
N PHE A 101 14.16 12.85 12.77
CA PHE A 101 14.82 12.16 13.88
C PHE A 101 16.26 11.79 13.56
N GLU A 102 16.55 11.40 12.32
CA GLU A 102 17.89 11.02 11.87
C GLU A 102 18.84 12.21 11.90
N GLU A 103 18.38 13.38 11.48
CA GLU A 103 19.14 14.63 11.58
C GLU A 103 19.48 14.95 13.05
N VAL A 104 18.53 14.77 13.98
CA VAL A 104 18.78 14.96 15.41
C VAL A 104 19.82 13.94 15.91
N LEU A 105 19.69 12.66 15.59
CA LEU A 105 20.68 11.64 15.95
C LEU A 105 22.08 11.97 15.41
N PHE A 106 22.17 12.39 14.16
CA PHE A 106 23.41 12.77 13.50
C PHE A 106 24.09 13.96 14.19
N GLN A 107 23.33 15.01 14.52
CA GLN A 107 23.84 16.19 15.25
C GLN A 107 24.40 15.85 16.63
N HIS A 108 23.91 14.77 17.26
CA HIS A 108 24.40 14.25 18.54
C HIS A 108 25.43 13.12 18.41
N GLY A 109 25.89 12.82 17.19
CA GLY A 109 26.99 11.88 16.91
C GLY A 109 26.59 10.42 16.69
N TYR A 110 25.31 10.08 16.62
CA TYR A 110 24.82 8.72 16.31
C TYR A 110 24.79 8.51 14.79
N ASN A 111 25.98 8.42 14.19
CA ASN A 111 26.21 8.42 12.74
C ASN A 111 27.10 7.26 12.26
N GLY A 112 27.28 6.23 13.11
CA GLY A 112 28.13 5.07 12.82
C GLY A 112 29.63 5.32 12.94
N GLN A 113 30.07 6.57 13.10
CA GLN A 113 31.48 6.93 13.27
C GLN A 113 31.79 7.27 14.73
N THR A 114 31.04 8.20 15.33
CA THR A 114 31.24 8.61 16.73
C THR A 114 30.52 7.67 17.68
N TYR A 115 29.24 7.42 17.42
CA TYR A 115 28.42 6.44 18.12
C TYR A 115 27.67 5.54 17.12
N PRO A 116 27.32 4.30 17.49
CA PRO A 116 26.54 3.41 16.65
C PRO A 116 25.21 4.04 16.20
N GLU A 117 24.83 3.78 14.96
CA GLU A 117 23.50 4.14 14.46
C GLU A 117 22.40 3.41 15.24
N LYS A 118 21.19 3.96 15.21
CA LYS A 118 20.02 3.38 15.87
C LYS A 118 19.24 2.53 14.88
N VAL A 119 18.64 1.45 15.37
CA VAL A 119 17.68 0.65 14.60
C VAL A 119 16.34 1.40 14.59
N TRP A 120 15.60 1.31 13.49
CA TRP A 120 14.35 2.05 13.29
C TRP A 120 13.13 1.13 13.35
N ILE A 121 12.15 1.47 14.19
CA ILE A 121 10.83 0.83 14.18
C ILE A 121 9.72 1.88 14.32
N ILE A 122 8.57 1.61 13.74
CA ILE A 122 7.32 2.37 13.93
C ILE A 122 6.42 1.53 14.82
N THR A 123 6.19 1.98 16.06
CA THR A 123 5.33 1.27 17.02
C THR A 123 3.87 1.59 16.88
N GLU A 124 3.52 2.70 16.22
CA GLU A 124 2.15 3.02 15.83
C GLU A 124 2.10 3.92 14.59
N SER A 125 1.32 3.52 13.59
CA SER A 125 0.91 4.40 12.49
C SER A 125 -0.31 3.88 11.77
N ASN A 126 -1.17 4.79 11.32
CA ASN A 126 -2.19 4.58 10.30
C ASN A 126 -2.81 5.90 9.82
N VAL A 127 -3.77 5.81 8.91
CA VAL A 127 -4.65 6.89 8.49
C VAL A 127 -6.11 6.44 8.62
N PRO A 128 -7.08 7.34 8.80
CA PRO A 128 -8.47 6.93 9.03
C PRO A 128 -9.18 6.50 7.73
N ARG A 129 -10.18 5.62 7.86
CA ARG A 129 -11.02 5.18 6.73
C ARG A 129 -12.05 6.20 6.29
N LYS A 130 -12.26 7.24 7.09
CA LYS A 130 -13.32 8.24 6.88
C LYS A 130 -12.74 9.63 7.10
N PRO A 131 -13.17 10.63 6.32
CA PRO A 131 -12.55 11.95 6.33
C PRO A 131 -13.18 12.79 7.46
N LEU A 132 -12.72 12.57 8.68
CA LEU A 132 -13.07 13.38 9.85
C LEU A 132 -11.97 14.43 10.13
N ASN A 133 -12.23 15.39 11.00
CA ASN A 133 -11.30 16.46 11.41
C ASN A 133 -10.60 17.18 10.26
N GLN A 134 -9.34 16.81 9.96
CA GLN A 134 -8.54 17.40 8.88
C GLN A 134 -9.03 17.01 7.47
N GLY A 135 -10.09 16.20 7.38
CA GLY A 135 -10.81 15.90 6.15
C GLY A 135 -10.05 14.95 5.22
N PHE A 136 -9.10 14.18 5.76
CA PHE A 136 -8.43 13.10 5.04
C PHE A 136 -8.92 11.76 5.58
N GLY A 137 -9.25 10.84 4.68
CA GLY A 137 -9.57 9.46 5.02
C GLY A 137 -10.63 8.86 4.11
N THR A 138 -10.30 7.75 3.47
CA THR A 138 -11.23 6.88 2.74
C THR A 138 -10.73 5.44 2.87
N ASP A 139 -11.59 4.45 2.63
CA ASP A 139 -11.17 3.05 2.57
C ASP A 139 -10.06 2.84 1.51
N GLU A 140 -10.17 3.57 0.40
CA GLU A 140 -9.17 3.57 -0.68
C GLU A 140 -7.84 4.23 -0.27
N ALA A 141 -7.88 5.40 0.36
CA ALA A 141 -6.66 6.08 0.80
C ALA A 141 -5.95 5.27 1.89
N GLN A 142 -6.69 4.66 2.82
CA GLN A 142 -6.10 3.84 3.87
C GLN A 142 -5.46 2.56 3.33
N ARG A 143 -6.14 1.83 2.44
CA ARG A 143 -5.58 0.61 1.84
C ARG A 143 -4.36 0.91 0.97
N ASN A 144 -4.34 2.04 0.26
CA ASN A 144 -3.19 2.44 -0.54
C ASN A 144 -2.04 2.89 0.35
N PHE A 145 -2.32 3.70 1.38
CA PHE A 145 -1.34 4.16 2.36
C PHE A 145 -0.58 3.00 2.97
N ILE A 146 -1.28 1.96 3.45
CA ILE A 146 -0.59 0.90 4.18
C ILE A 146 0.40 0.13 3.31
N ILE A 147 0.07 -0.12 2.04
CA ILE A 147 0.98 -0.82 1.11
C ILE A 147 2.18 0.07 0.81
N LYS A 148 1.94 1.35 0.51
CA LYS A 148 2.99 2.33 0.22
C LYS A 148 3.93 2.50 1.40
N SER A 149 3.41 2.67 2.61
CA SER A 149 4.19 2.78 3.84
C SER A 149 5.05 1.55 4.10
N LEU A 150 4.54 0.33 3.91
CA LEU A 150 5.34 -0.90 4.06
C LEU A 150 6.47 -1.00 3.03
N VAL A 151 6.22 -0.58 1.78
CA VAL A 151 7.25 -0.50 0.73
C VAL A 151 8.32 0.53 1.11
N GLU A 152 7.90 1.74 1.49
CA GLU A 152 8.81 2.83 1.87
C GLU A 152 9.60 2.52 3.14
N CYS A 153 9.01 1.79 4.10
CA CYS A 153 9.71 1.31 5.30
C CYS A 153 10.88 0.40 4.93
N GLN A 154 10.67 -0.60 4.08
CA GLN A 154 11.77 -1.48 3.64
C GLN A 154 12.83 -0.73 2.82
N LYS A 155 12.44 0.25 2.01
CA LYS A 155 13.38 1.10 1.26
C LYS A 155 14.26 1.96 2.16
N SER A 156 13.74 2.33 3.33
CA SER A 156 14.37 3.26 4.27
C SER A 156 14.91 2.58 5.52
N ASP A 157 15.15 1.27 5.45
CA ASP A 157 15.68 0.44 6.54
C ASP A 157 14.91 0.56 7.88
N ILE A 158 13.59 0.68 7.79
CA ILE A 158 12.69 0.58 8.94
C ILE A 158 12.31 -0.89 9.10
N HIS A 159 12.77 -1.50 10.20
CA HIS A 159 12.71 -2.94 10.39
C HIS A 159 11.31 -3.44 10.76
N GLN A 160 10.47 -2.58 11.35
CA GLN A 160 9.15 -2.97 11.84
C GLN A 160 8.16 -1.82 11.75
N PHE A 161 6.94 -2.14 11.30
CA PHE A 161 5.79 -1.23 11.24
C PHE A 161 4.61 -1.88 11.95
N HIS A 162 4.13 -1.26 13.02
CA HIS A 162 2.94 -1.68 13.74
C HIS A 162 1.75 -0.83 13.33
N ILE A 163 0.81 -1.45 12.62
CA ILE A 163 -0.42 -0.80 12.21
C ILE A 163 -1.33 -0.53 13.40
N PHE A 164 -1.74 0.72 13.57
CA PHE A 164 -2.79 1.10 14.51
C PHE A 164 -4.15 1.08 13.79
N THR A 165 -5.08 0.18 14.07
CA THR A 165 -5.12 -0.79 15.16
C THR A 165 -5.85 -2.06 14.71
N LEU A 166 -6.03 -3.03 15.61
CA LEU A 166 -6.66 -4.31 15.30
C LEU A 166 -8.10 -4.15 14.79
N GLY A 167 -8.93 -3.34 15.43
CA GLY A 167 -10.32 -3.16 15.04
C GLY A 167 -10.80 -1.75 15.28
N ASP A 168 -11.83 -1.33 14.54
CA ASP A 168 -12.50 -0.08 14.83
C ASP A 168 -13.00 -0.12 16.29
N LYS A 169 -12.89 1.00 17.00
CA LYS A 169 -13.30 1.09 18.42
C LYS A 169 -14.72 1.62 18.58
N MET A 170 -15.29 2.20 17.51
CA MET A 170 -16.68 2.62 17.44
C MET A 170 -17.20 2.57 16.00
N ASN A 171 -18.51 2.73 15.83
CA ASN A 171 -19.09 2.87 14.50
C ASN A 171 -18.88 4.30 13.95
N PHE A 172 -19.12 4.48 12.65
CA PHE A 172 -18.91 5.78 12.00
C PHE A 172 -19.76 6.91 12.58
N ASN A 173 -21.02 6.65 12.94
CA ASN A 173 -21.93 7.67 13.45
C ASN A 173 -21.44 8.23 14.80
N ASP A 174 -20.96 7.36 15.69
CA ASP A 174 -20.40 7.75 16.97
C ASP A 174 -19.08 8.52 16.79
N ALA A 175 -18.18 8.01 15.95
CA ALA A 175 -16.91 8.68 15.63
C ALA A 175 -17.13 10.06 15.00
N GLN A 176 -18.12 10.20 14.12
CA GLN A 176 -18.47 11.47 13.51
C GLN A 176 -18.99 12.47 14.54
N ARG A 177 -19.85 12.02 15.47
CA ARG A 177 -20.40 12.87 16.54
C ARG A 177 -19.31 13.37 17.49
N LEU A 178 -18.34 12.52 17.80
CA LEU A 178 -17.25 12.81 18.73
C LEU A 178 -16.03 13.44 18.06
N TYR A 179 -15.99 13.51 16.73
CA TYR A 179 -14.84 13.95 15.96
C TYR A 179 -13.57 13.12 16.27
N GLU A 180 -13.71 11.79 16.35
CA GLU A 180 -12.61 10.87 16.72
C GLU A 180 -12.26 9.88 15.60
N GLU A 181 -11.37 10.28 14.70
CA GLU A 181 -10.94 9.51 13.53
C GLU A 181 -10.11 8.26 13.86
N TYR A 182 -9.39 8.26 14.98
CA TYR A 182 -8.57 7.13 15.45
C TYR A 182 -9.35 5.85 15.67
N ASN A 183 -10.64 5.97 15.98
CA ASN A 183 -11.49 4.82 16.22
C ASN A 183 -11.98 4.14 14.94
N LEU A 184 -11.63 4.67 13.77
CA LEU A 184 -11.99 4.18 12.44
C LEU A 184 -10.75 3.73 11.63
N MET A 185 -9.68 3.32 12.32
CA MET A 185 -8.41 2.89 11.74
C MET A 185 -8.20 1.36 11.81
N GLY A 186 -9.23 0.60 12.14
CA GLY A 186 -9.10 -0.84 12.36
C GLY A 186 -8.77 -1.62 11.09
N ILE A 187 -7.90 -2.64 11.21
CA ILE A 187 -7.78 -3.67 10.17
C ILE A 187 -9.06 -4.52 10.07
N TYR A 188 -9.81 -4.64 11.16
CA TYR A 188 -11.18 -5.13 11.21
C TYR A 188 -12.17 -4.00 11.49
N GLY A 189 -13.45 -4.23 11.16
CA GLY A 189 -14.56 -3.40 11.66
C GLY A 189 -14.68 -3.42 13.19
N ASN A 190 -15.77 -2.85 13.74
CA ASN A 190 -15.91 -2.72 15.19
C ASN A 190 -16.06 -4.07 15.89
N LEU A 191 -14.96 -4.54 16.51
CA LEU A 191 -14.87 -5.84 17.19
C LEU A 191 -15.58 -5.87 18.54
N LEU A 192 -15.93 -4.72 19.13
CA LEU A 192 -16.66 -4.65 20.40
C LEU A 192 -18.16 -4.95 20.22
N GLN A 193 -18.66 -4.88 18.99
CA GLN A 193 -20.09 -5.06 18.69
C GLN A 193 -20.41 -6.36 17.94
N ILE A 194 -19.38 -7.10 17.48
CA ILE A 194 -19.56 -8.33 16.71
C ILE A 194 -18.77 -9.48 17.35
N PRO A 195 -19.33 -10.70 17.41
CA PRO A 195 -18.58 -11.88 17.81
C PRO A 195 -17.36 -12.08 16.91
N TYR A 196 -16.24 -12.53 17.47
CA TYR A 196 -14.98 -12.76 16.74
C TYR A 196 -15.16 -13.57 15.44
N LYS A 197 -16.00 -14.61 15.45
CA LYS A 197 -16.30 -15.45 14.27
C LYS A 197 -16.92 -14.68 13.09
N ASN A 198 -17.48 -13.50 13.35
CA ASN A 198 -18.13 -12.63 12.36
C ASN A 198 -17.27 -11.39 12.06
N ALA A 199 -16.04 -11.31 12.58
CA ALA A 199 -15.13 -10.21 12.32
C ALA A 199 -14.85 -10.10 10.82
N LYS A 200 -15.06 -8.91 10.26
CA LYS A 200 -14.80 -8.61 8.85
C LYS A 200 -13.57 -7.74 8.72
N LEU A 201 -12.66 -8.14 7.85
CA LEU A 201 -11.53 -7.30 7.44
C LEU A 201 -12.07 -6.06 6.72
N ASN A 202 -11.53 -4.91 7.08
CA ASN A 202 -11.61 -3.72 6.25
C ASN A 202 -10.60 -3.83 5.09
N ASP A 203 -10.74 -2.99 4.06
CA ASP A 203 -9.84 -3.00 2.89
C ASP A 203 -8.36 -2.93 3.29
N VAL A 204 -8.01 -2.13 4.31
CA VAL A 204 -6.63 -2.03 4.84
C VAL A 204 -6.12 -3.36 5.38
N GLY A 205 -6.97 -4.15 6.04
CA GLY A 205 -6.60 -5.45 6.58
C GLY A 205 -6.33 -6.46 5.47
N VAL A 206 -7.13 -6.41 4.40
CA VAL A 206 -6.91 -7.20 3.19
C VAL A 206 -5.59 -6.78 2.51
N ALA A 207 -5.37 -5.47 2.33
CA ALA A 207 -4.16 -4.92 1.72
C ALA A 207 -2.88 -5.23 2.51
N TYR A 208 -2.93 -5.10 3.84
CA TYR A 208 -1.84 -5.46 4.75
C TYR A 208 -1.50 -6.95 4.63
N LYS A 209 -2.52 -7.81 4.64
CA LYS A 209 -2.33 -9.25 4.46
C LYS A 209 -1.74 -9.59 3.10
N THR A 210 -2.24 -9.01 2.01
CA THR A 210 -1.68 -9.21 0.65
C THR A 210 -0.21 -8.83 0.59
N THR A 211 0.14 -7.67 1.13
CA THR A 211 1.52 -7.19 1.13
C THR A 211 2.42 -8.10 1.94
N SER A 212 1.98 -8.50 3.13
CA SER A 212 2.69 -9.46 3.98
C SER A 212 2.88 -10.81 3.28
N ASP A 213 1.82 -11.42 2.74
CA ASP A 213 1.88 -12.71 2.05
C ASP A 213 2.85 -12.70 0.85
N LEU A 214 2.90 -11.59 0.09
CA LEU A 214 3.67 -11.47 -1.14
C LEU A 214 5.12 -11.03 -0.91
N LEU A 215 5.38 -10.22 0.12
CA LEU A 215 6.71 -9.69 0.44
C LEU A 215 7.39 -10.36 1.64
N GLN A 216 6.71 -11.24 2.37
CA GLN A 216 7.35 -12.00 3.45
C GLN A 216 8.63 -12.68 2.96
N LYS A 217 9.67 -12.64 3.79
CA LYS A 217 11.01 -13.17 3.50
C LYS A 217 11.72 -12.53 2.29
N LYS A 218 11.12 -11.51 1.66
CA LYS A 218 11.80 -10.70 0.65
C LYS A 218 12.42 -9.46 1.28
N ARG A 219 13.43 -8.92 0.62
CA ARG A 219 14.12 -7.68 0.97
C ARG A 219 14.17 -6.78 -0.25
N PHE A 220 14.12 -5.47 -0.02
CA PHE A 220 14.27 -4.48 -1.06
C PHE A 220 15.61 -4.66 -1.80
N ASP A 221 15.54 -4.63 -3.13
CA ASP A 221 16.69 -4.69 -4.04
C ASP A 221 16.80 -3.35 -4.76
N ALA A 222 17.57 -2.43 -4.16
CA ALA A 222 17.78 -1.08 -4.68
C ALA A 222 18.31 -1.10 -6.12
N ALA A 223 19.31 -1.93 -6.40
CA ALA A 223 19.90 -2.03 -7.73
C ALA A 223 18.89 -2.55 -8.77
N ALA A 224 18.03 -3.50 -8.42
CA ALA A 224 16.97 -3.96 -9.32
C ALA A 224 15.88 -2.92 -9.54
N PHE A 225 15.55 -2.14 -8.51
CA PHE A 225 14.60 -1.05 -8.60
C PHE A 225 15.12 0.10 -9.48
N GLU A 226 16.39 0.51 -9.32
CA GLU A 226 17.02 1.53 -10.16
C GLU A 226 17.02 1.15 -11.64
N ARG A 227 17.28 -0.13 -11.95
CA ARG A 227 17.22 -0.64 -13.33
C ARG A 227 15.84 -0.55 -13.98
N LEU A 228 14.75 -0.38 -13.22
CA LEU A 228 13.42 -0.20 -13.80
C LEU A 228 13.29 1.13 -14.56
N GLU A 229 14.17 2.11 -14.31
CA GLU A 229 14.19 3.42 -14.98
C GLU A 229 12.79 4.06 -15.04
N LEU A 230 12.08 4.03 -13.91
CA LEU A 230 10.68 4.45 -13.83
C LEU A 230 10.54 5.93 -14.20
N ALA A 231 9.53 6.24 -15.00
CA ALA A 231 9.18 7.61 -15.34
C ALA A 231 8.72 8.39 -14.09
N LYS A 232 8.89 9.71 -14.11
CA LYS A 232 8.39 10.60 -13.06
C LYS A 232 6.89 10.37 -12.83
N GLY A 233 6.47 10.32 -11.57
CA GLY A 233 5.07 10.04 -11.23
C GLY A 233 4.77 8.54 -11.04
N VAL A 234 5.77 7.67 -11.04
CA VAL A 234 5.66 6.25 -10.70
C VAL A 234 6.57 5.99 -9.50
N ASN A 235 6.08 5.25 -8.51
CA ASN A 235 6.87 4.82 -7.36
C ASN A 235 6.58 3.33 -7.06
N GLY A 236 7.41 2.73 -6.21
CA GLY A 236 7.39 1.32 -5.92
C GLY A 236 8.68 0.77 -5.33
N GLY A 237 8.87 -0.54 -5.51
CA GLY A 237 10.07 -1.25 -5.11
C GLY A 237 10.19 -2.61 -5.80
N VAL A 238 11.42 -3.11 -5.89
CA VAL A 238 11.70 -4.51 -6.26
C VAL A 238 12.15 -5.23 -5.01
N PHE A 239 11.58 -6.41 -4.75
CA PHE A 239 11.86 -7.20 -3.57
C PHE A 239 12.28 -8.60 -3.98
N LYS A 240 13.33 -9.15 -3.39
CA LYS A 240 13.80 -10.52 -3.65
C LYS A 240 13.92 -11.33 -2.37
N ASP A 241 13.64 -12.62 -2.44
CA ASP A 241 14.02 -13.55 -1.37
C ASP A 241 15.44 -14.08 -1.56
N ASP A 242 15.89 -14.92 -0.63
CA ASP A 242 17.20 -15.57 -0.64
C ASP A 242 17.40 -16.53 -1.83
N GLN A 243 16.32 -16.92 -2.52
CA GLN A 243 16.36 -17.74 -3.73
C GLN A 243 16.39 -16.89 -5.01
N GLY A 244 16.36 -15.56 -4.88
CA GLY A 244 16.34 -14.62 -6.00
C GLY A 244 14.96 -14.44 -6.65
N GLN A 245 13.88 -14.98 -6.08
CA GLN A 245 12.54 -14.76 -6.63
C GLN A 245 12.09 -13.33 -6.35
N GLN A 246 11.80 -12.60 -7.43
CA GLN A 246 11.45 -11.19 -7.37
C GLN A 246 9.94 -10.96 -7.33
N THR A 247 9.53 -10.01 -6.50
CA THR A 247 8.21 -9.38 -6.54
C THR A 247 8.40 -7.89 -6.72
N ILE A 248 7.77 -7.33 -7.74
CA ILE A 248 7.84 -5.91 -8.08
C ILE A 248 6.53 -5.28 -7.62
N VAL A 249 6.59 -4.21 -6.82
CA VAL A 249 5.41 -3.47 -6.36
C VAL A 249 5.46 -2.09 -6.98
N LEU A 250 4.42 -1.67 -7.70
CA LEU A 250 4.40 -0.38 -8.40
C LEU A 250 3.02 0.29 -8.33
N TRP A 251 3.01 1.62 -8.38
CA TRP A 251 1.81 2.44 -8.53
C TRP A 251 2.13 3.76 -9.25
N ALA A 252 1.11 4.42 -9.76
CA ALA A 252 1.18 5.81 -10.22
C ALA A 252 0.95 6.75 -9.02
N GLU A 253 1.83 7.71 -8.81
CA GLU A 253 1.76 8.65 -7.69
C GLU A 253 0.52 9.56 -7.80
N THR A 254 -0.25 9.61 -6.72
CA THR A 254 -1.37 10.54 -6.55
C THR A 254 -0.85 11.92 -6.17
N ARG A 255 -1.52 12.99 -6.65
CA ARG A 255 -1.04 14.38 -6.51
C ARG A 255 -2.13 15.39 -6.17
N ALA A 256 -3.38 15.10 -6.55
CA ALA A 256 -4.49 15.98 -6.27
C ALA A 256 -4.95 15.81 -4.82
N ASP A 257 -5.22 16.92 -4.15
CA ASP A 257 -5.79 16.92 -2.80
C ASP A 257 -7.10 16.13 -2.77
N ASN A 258 -7.29 15.30 -1.74
CA ASN A 258 -8.45 14.43 -1.56
C ASN A 258 -8.74 13.50 -2.75
N SER A 259 -7.68 13.02 -3.43
CA SER A 259 -7.82 12.14 -4.58
C SER A 259 -6.79 11.02 -4.59
N GLU A 260 -7.29 9.81 -4.83
CA GLU A 260 -6.47 8.64 -5.11
C GLU A 260 -6.32 8.38 -6.62
N SER A 261 -6.84 9.31 -7.45
CA SER A 261 -6.78 9.22 -8.91
C SER A 261 -5.36 9.47 -9.41
N ALA A 262 -4.79 8.46 -10.04
CA ALA A 262 -3.56 8.53 -10.81
C ALA A 262 -3.64 7.49 -11.94
N LEU A 263 -2.96 7.74 -13.04
CA LEU A 263 -2.87 6.81 -14.16
C LEU A 263 -1.53 6.97 -14.87
N GLN A 264 -0.81 5.87 -15.03
CA GLN A 264 0.37 5.79 -15.91
C GLN A 264 0.38 4.45 -16.64
N VAL A 265 1.05 4.42 -17.80
CA VAL A 265 1.34 3.17 -18.52
C VAL A 265 2.85 3.09 -18.70
N ILE A 266 3.44 2.00 -18.23
CA ILE A 266 4.88 1.79 -18.28
C ILE A 266 5.26 0.56 -19.09
N ASN A 267 6.50 0.56 -19.59
CA ASN A 267 7.10 -0.55 -20.30
C ASN A 267 8.21 -1.18 -19.47
N LEU A 268 7.97 -2.40 -18.99
CA LEU A 268 8.91 -3.23 -18.23
C LEU A 268 9.55 -4.34 -19.07
N ARG A 269 9.15 -4.51 -20.34
CA ARG A 269 9.55 -5.66 -21.17
C ARG A 269 11.06 -5.79 -21.30
N ASN A 270 11.73 -4.68 -21.62
CA ASN A 270 13.16 -4.68 -21.91
C ASN A 270 13.96 -4.91 -20.63
N VAL A 271 13.63 -4.18 -19.57
CA VAL A 271 14.31 -4.28 -18.27
C VAL A 271 14.17 -5.68 -17.67
N LEU A 272 12.97 -6.26 -17.73
CA LEU A 272 12.70 -7.58 -17.14
C LEU A 272 13.04 -8.73 -18.09
N ALA A 273 13.36 -8.47 -19.35
CA ALA A 273 13.48 -9.48 -20.41
C ALA A 273 12.29 -10.46 -20.43
N ALA A 274 11.07 -9.94 -20.26
CA ALA A 274 9.84 -10.73 -20.16
C ALA A 274 8.72 -10.10 -21.01
N ASN A 275 7.97 -10.91 -21.77
CA ASN A 275 6.85 -10.41 -22.57
C ASN A 275 5.56 -10.27 -21.76
N LYS A 276 5.38 -11.12 -20.75
CA LYS A 276 4.19 -11.20 -19.91
C LYS A 276 4.57 -11.21 -18.44
N LEU A 277 3.73 -10.61 -17.61
CA LEU A 277 3.87 -10.58 -16.16
C LEU A 277 2.58 -11.09 -15.52
N VAL A 278 2.72 -11.77 -14.38
CA VAL A 278 1.59 -12.08 -13.51
C VAL A 278 1.35 -10.88 -12.61
N LYS A 279 0.16 -10.29 -12.70
CA LYS A 279 -0.33 -9.17 -11.89
C LYS A 279 -1.30 -9.66 -10.81
N LYS A 280 -1.04 -9.25 -9.58
CA LYS A 280 -1.90 -9.44 -8.42
C LYS A 280 -2.28 -8.06 -7.87
N GLU A 281 -3.54 -7.89 -7.54
CA GLU A 281 -4.09 -6.65 -6.96
C GLU A 281 -3.92 -6.65 -5.44
N TRP A 282 -4.15 -5.50 -4.80
CA TRP A 282 -4.10 -5.31 -3.35
C TRP A 282 -4.98 -6.29 -2.54
N ASN A 283 -6.00 -6.89 -3.16
CA ASN A 283 -6.94 -7.81 -2.52
C ASN A 283 -6.62 -9.31 -2.73
N TYR A 284 -5.47 -9.63 -3.32
CA TYR A 284 -5.06 -11.00 -3.66
C TYR A 284 -5.11 -11.98 -2.47
N ALA A 285 -4.81 -11.54 -1.25
CA ALA A 285 -4.85 -12.42 -0.09
C ALA A 285 -6.24 -13.05 0.16
N VAL A 286 -7.31 -12.36 -0.25
CA VAL A 286 -8.70 -12.84 -0.13
C VAL A 286 -9.19 -13.45 -1.43
N THR A 287 -8.97 -12.78 -2.57
CA THR A 287 -9.52 -13.23 -3.86
C THR A 287 -8.76 -14.43 -4.43
N LYS A 288 -7.46 -14.51 -4.17
CA LYS A 288 -6.51 -15.43 -4.85
C LYS A 288 -6.47 -15.27 -6.37
N ASP A 289 -7.06 -14.20 -6.89
CA ASP A 289 -7.12 -13.90 -8.31
C ASP A 289 -5.84 -13.24 -8.80
N SER A 290 -5.37 -13.68 -9.96
CA SER A 290 -4.27 -13.01 -10.68
C SER A 290 -4.64 -12.87 -12.15
N SER A 291 -3.95 -11.95 -12.84
CA SER A 291 -4.14 -11.70 -14.27
C SER A 291 -2.79 -11.67 -14.97
N ILE A 292 -2.77 -11.97 -16.27
CA ILE A 292 -1.58 -11.84 -17.09
C ILE A 292 -1.63 -10.50 -17.81
N VAL A 293 -0.58 -9.70 -17.71
CA VAL A 293 -0.46 -8.40 -18.39
C VAL A 293 0.70 -8.40 -19.38
N ASP A 294 0.60 -7.62 -20.46
CA ASP A 294 1.71 -7.39 -21.37
C ASP A 294 2.73 -6.46 -20.73
N ALA A 295 4.00 -6.89 -20.68
CA ALA A 295 5.06 -6.13 -20.04
C ALA A 295 5.35 -4.79 -20.75
N ARG A 296 4.87 -4.58 -21.99
CA ARG A 296 5.01 -3.30 -22.70
C ARG A 296 4.00 -2.23 -22.26
N TYR A 297 2.87 -2.67 -21.69
CA TYR A 297 1.71 -1.82 -21.43
C TYR A 297 1.15 -2.10 -20.04
N VAL A 298 1.99 -1.95 -19.02
CA VAL A 298 1.56 -2.14 -17.63
C VAL A 298 0.88 -0.87 -17.15
N THR A 299 -0.44 -0.94 -17.00
CA THR A 299 -1.25 0.17 -16.46
C THR A 299 -1.13 0.22 -14.93
N LEU A 300 -0.75 1.38 -14.42
CA LEU A 300 -0.64 1.70 -13.00
C LEU A 300 -1.69 2.74 -12.62
N THR A 301 -2.26 2.60 -11.43
CA THR A 301 -3.15 3.59 -10.81
C THR A 301 -2.59 4.01 -9.45
N GLY A 302 -3.33 4.82 -8.68
CA GLY A 302 -2.96 5.15 -7.30
C GLY A 302 -2.89 3.94 -6.36
N ALA A 303 -3.52 2.81 -6.74
CA ALA A 303 -3.48 1.56 -6.00
C ALA A 303 -2.24 0.73 -6.39
N PRO A 304 -1.41 0.30 -5.42
CA PRO A 304 -0.29 -0.58 -5.69
C PRO A 304 -0.70 -1.94 -6.23
N ILE A 305 0.04 -2.39 -7.26
CA ILE A 305 -0.06 -3.74 -7.83
C ILE A 305 1.23 -4.52 -7.59
N PHE A 306 1.11 -5.84 -7.58
CA PHE A 306 2.23 -6.77 -7.41
C PHE A 306 2.47 -7.54 -8.70
N LEU A 307 3.70 -7.51 -9.20
CA LEU A 307 4.10 -8.11 -10.46
C LEU A 307 5.20 -9.15 -10.24
N THR A 308 5.09 -10.26 -10.95
CA THR A 308 6.13 -11.29 -11.02
C THR A 308 6.31 -11.72 -12.47
N LYS A 309 7.51 -12.18 -12.83
CA LYS A 309 7.74 -12.75 -14.17
C LYS A 309 6.85 -13.98 -14.33
N LEU A 310 6.23 -14.13 -15.50
CA LEU A 310 5.60 -15.39 -15.85
C LEU A 310 6.72 -16.41 -16.07
N GLU A 311 6.82 -17.42 -15.21
CA GLU A 311 7.78 -18.50 -15.43
C GLU A 311 7.44 -19.22 -16.73
N ASN A 312 8.42 -19.37 -17.62
CA ASN A 312 8.29 -20.25 -18.77
C ASN A 312 8.26 -21.68 -18.23
N SER A 313 7.07 -22.20 -17.90
CA SER A 313 6.92 -23.63 -17.77
C SER A 313 7.27 -24.24 -19.13
N THR A 314 8.36 -25.01 -19.18
CA THR A 314 8.53 -26.03 -20.23
C THR A 314 7.32 -26.94 -20.12
N TYR A 315 6.31 -26.67 -20.93
CA TYR A 315 5.15 -27.52 -21.14
C TYR A 315 5.65 -28.81 -21.80
N THR A 316 6.17 -29.76 -21.02
CA THR A 316 6.19 -31.16 -21.43
C THR A 316 4.77 -31.66 -21.28
N GLY A 317 4.10 -31.91 -22.41
CA GLY A 317 2.73 -32.42 -22.44
C GLY A 317 2.55 -33.60 -21.48
N GLY A 318 1.58 -33.48 -20.57
CA GLY A 318 1.33 -34.48 -19.55
C GLY A 318 0.32 -34.01 -18.50
N GLY A 319 -0.93 -33.79 -18.93
CA GLY A 319 -2.15 -33.89 -18.11
C GLY A 319 -2.15 -33.26 -16.70
N ASN A 320 -2.52 -31.98 -16.61
CA ASN A 320 -3.56 -31.51 -15.68
C ASN A 320 -4.10 -30.14 -16.14
N PRO A 321 -5.32 -30.03 -16.71
CA PRO A 321 -5.90 -28.76 -17.11
C PRO A 321 -6.54 -28.11 -15.88
N ALA A 322 -5.77 -27.36 -15.10
CA ALA A 322 -6.29 -26.61 -13.96
C ALA A 322 -5.77 -25.17 -13.96
N ASN A 323 -6.08 -24.44 -15.03
CA ASN A 323 -6.33 -23.00 -14.92
C ASN A 323 -7.17 -22.50 -16.11
N PRO A 324 -8.50 -22.68 -16.09
CA PRO A 324 -9.36 -22.04 -17.08
C PRO A 324 -9.46 -20.55 -16.75
N TYR A 325 -9.49 -19.71 -17.78
CA TYR A 325 -9.53 -18.26 -17.65
C TYR A 325 -10.79 -17.81 -16.91
N ILE A 326 -10.64 -17.13 -15.77
CA ILE A 326 -11.81 -16.58 -15.07
C ILE A 326 -12.43 -15.44 -15.92
N TRP A 327 -11.63 -14.50 -16.44
CA TRP A 327 -12.06 -13.41 -17.36
C TRP A 327 -10.86 -12.87 -18.16
N GLU A 328 -11.00 -12.64 -19.46
CA GLU A 328 -10.01 -11.97 -20.32
C GLU A 328 -10.70 -11.01 -21.30
N VAL A 329 -10.19 -9.79 -21.44
CA VAL A 329 -10.69 -8.82 -22.42
C VAL A 329 -9.52 -8.27 -23.22
N PHE A 330 -9.38 -8.71 -24.47
CA PHE A 330 -8.20 -8.39 -25.29
C PHE A 330 -8.54 -8.17 -26.78
N PRO A 331 -7.83 -7.25 -27.47
CA PRO A 331 -6.94 -6.24 -26.89
C PRO A 331 -7.75 -5.21 -26.07
N ASN A 332 -7.17 -4.68 -24.99
CA ASN A 332 -7.75 -3.57 -24.23
C ASN A 332 -6.60 -2.72 -23.66
N PRO A 333 -6.32 -1.52 -24.19
CA PRO A 333 -7.15 -0.74 -25.12
C PRO A 333 -7.36 -1.41 -26.48
N PHE A 334 -8.53 -1.17 -27.09
CA PHE A 334 -8.88 -1.66 -28.42
C PHE A 334 -9.02 -0.54 -29.42
N THR A 335 -8.73 -0.83 -30.70
CA THR A 335 -8.87 0.11 -31.81
C THR A 335 -10.09 -0.21 -32.67
N SER A 336 -10.18 -1.40 -33.25
CA SER A 336 -11.34 -1.81 -34.07
C SER A 336 -12.24 -2.84 -33.38
N GLN A 337 -11.69 -3.66 -32.49
CA GLN A 337 -12.43 -4.75 -31.86
C GLN A 337 -11.80 -5.19 -30.55
N VAL A 338 -12.62 -5.76 -29.68
CA VAL A 338 -12.17 -6.42 -28.46
C VAL A 338 -12.88 -7.75 -28.28
N ASN A 339 -12.14 -8.79 -27.92
CA ASN A 339 -12.69 -10.08 -27.53
C ASN A 339 -12.87 -10.11 -26.02
N ILE A 340 -14.02 -10.62 -25.59
CA ILE A 340 -14.45 -10.75 -24.21
C ILE A 340 -14.61 -12.24 -23.94
N ASN A 341 -13.62 -12.83 -23.27
CA ASN A 341 -13.58 -14.23 -22.92
C ASN A 341 -13.93 -14.39 -21.44
N PHE A 342 -14.83 -15.32 -21.11
CA PHE A 342 -15.13 -15.66 -19.73
C PHE A 342 -15.64 -17.09 -19.60
N GLU A 343 -15.55 -17.58 -18.36
CA GLU A 343 -16.03 -18.91 -17.99
C GLU A 343 -17.33 -18.81 -17.20
N VAL A 344 -18.28 -19.65 -17.56
CA VAL A 344 -19.51 -19.92 -16.80
C VAL A 344 -19.29 -21.22 -16.05
N GLN A 345 -19.33 -21.17 -14.71
CA GLN A 345 -19.01 -22.31 -13.84
C GLN A 345 -20.21 -23.23 -13.57
N VAL A 346 -21.39 -22.63 -13.49
CA VAL A 346 -22.67 -23.30 -13.29
C VAL A 346 -23.68 -22.68 -14.24
N GLU A 347 -24.73 -23.41 -14.60
CA GLU A 347 -25.77 -22.86 -15.47
C GLU A 347 -26.39 -21.60 -14.86
N GLU A 348 -26.30 -20.46 -15.55
CA GLU A 348 -26.84 -19.18 -15.09
C GLU A 348 -27.44 -18.37 -16.26
N VAL A 349 -28.39 -17.49 -15.93
CA VAL A 349 -28.89 -16.47 -16.85
C VAL A 349 -27.87 -15.33 -16.88
N VAL A 350 -27.35 -15.00 -18.06
CA VAL A 350 -26.29 -14.02 -18.28
C VAL A 350 -26.79 -12.82 -19.08
N THR A 351 -26.39 -11.63 -18.65
CA THR A 351 -26.49 -10.38 -19.41
C THR A 351 -25.12 -9.72 -19.51
N LEU A 352 -24.69 -9.35 -20.71
CA LEU A 352 -23.48 -8.58 -20.99
C LEU A 352 -23.85 -7.24 -21.61
N THR A 353 -23.52 -6.13 -20.95
CA THR A 353 -23.86 -4.79 -21.41
C THR A 353 -22.66 -3.86 -21.37
N ILE A 354 -22.45 -3.10 -22.44
CA ILE A 354 -21.45 -2.02 -22.52
C ILE A 354 -22.11 -0.71 -22.10
N TYR A 355 -21.46 0.03 -21.21
CA TYR A 355 -21.84 1.35 -20.74
C TYR A 355 -20.77 2.39 -21.10
N ASP A 356 -21.17 3.64 -21.30
CA ASP A 356 -20.21 4.75 -21.36
C ASP A 356 -19.77 5.22 -19.96
N HIS A 357 -18.81 6.14 -19.93
CA HIS A 357 -18.22 6.70 -18.70
C HIS A 357 -19.21 7.38 -17.74
N ILE A 358 -20.43 7.69 -18.19
CA ILE A 358 -21.51 8.28 -17.37
C ILE A 358 -22.64 7.26 -17.07
N GLY A 359 -22.42 5.98 -17.41
CA GLY A 359 -23.33 4.88 -17.07
C GLY A 359 -24.52 4.72 -18.02
N ARG A 360 -24.50 5.30 -19.22
CA ARG A 360 -25.55 5.05 -20.23
C ARG A 360 -25.23 3.77 -21.00
N PRO A 361 -26.19 2.83 -21.16
CA PRO A 361 -25.97 1.63 -21.96
C PRO A 361 -25.76 2.00 -23.43
N LYS A 362 -24.71 1.45 -24.04
CA LYS A 362 -24.37 1.63 -25.46
C LYS A 362 -24.74 0.41 -26.28
N GLN A 363 -24.50 -0.79 -25.76
CA GLN A 363 -24.76 -2.02 -26.49
C GLN A 363 -24.97 -3.18 -25.51
N ILE A 364 -25.90 -4.08 -25.83
CA ILE A 364 -26.09 -5.34 -25.10
C ILE A 364 -25.53 -6.44 -26.00
N LEU A 365 -24.56 -7.20 -25.50
CA LEU A 365 -23.89 -8.28 -26.22
C LEU A 365 -24.56 -9.63 -25.99
N VAL A 366 -25.11 -9.82 -24.78
CA VAL A 366 -25.88 -11.00 -24.38
C VAL A 366 -27.04 -10.49 -23.54
N ASN A 367 -28.25 -10.94 -23.84
CA ASN A 367 -29.45 -10.46 -23.16
C ASN A 367 -30.25 -11.59 -22.52
N GLN A 368 -30.02 -11.81 -21.21
CA GLN A 368 -30.75 -12.80 -20.42
C GLN A 368 -30.71 -14.22 -21.01
N GLU A 369 -29.56 -14.61 -21.55
CA GLU A 369 -29.39 -15.95 -22.13
C GLU A 369 -29.00 -16.95 -21.04
N VAL A 370 -29.57 -18.16 -21.09
CA VAL A 370 -29.17 -19.27 -20.21
C VAL A 370 -27.92 -19.91 -20.80
N LEU A 371 -26.79 -19.80 -20.09
CA LEU A 371 -25.51 -20.38 -20.50
C LEU A 371 -25.16 -21.56 -19.60
N SER A 372 -24.91 -22.73 -20.19
CA SER A 372 -24.40 -23.91 -19.50
C SER A 372 -22.93 -23.74 -19.08
N PRO A 373 -22.39 -24.59 -18.19
CA PRO A 373 -20.98 -24.52 -17.81
C PRO A 373 -20.05 -24.63 -19.02
N GLY A 374 -19.12 -23.69 -19.17
CA GLY A 374 -18.21 -23.65 -20.31
C GLY A 374 -17.46 -22.33 -20.48
N ASN A 375 -16.54 -22.32 -21.44
CA ASN A 375 -15.81 -21.12 -21.85
C ASN A 375 -16.52 -20.45 -23.03
N TYR A 376 -16.66 -19.14 -22.96
CA TYR A 376 -17.33 -18.35 -23.98
C TYR A 376 -16.48 -17.15 -24.41
N SER A 377 -16.68 -16.71 -25.66
CA SER A 377 -15.96 -15.60 -26.28
C SER A 377 -16.92 -14.75 -27.11
N TRP A 378 -17.09 -13.47 -26.74
CA TRP A 378 -17.82 -12.48 -27.54
C TRP A 378 -16.89 -11.46 -28.14
N ARG A 379 -17.10 -11.15 -29.41
CA ARG A 379 -16.40 -10.07 -30.11
C ARG A 379 -17.27 -8.83 -30.09
N LEU A 380 -16.75 -7.75 -29.50
CA LEU A 380 -17.32 -6.41 -29.62
C LEU A 380 -16.64 -5.68 -30.77
N ASP A 381 -17.44 -5.21 -31.71
CA ASP A 381 -17.01 -4.30 -32.77
C ASP A 381 -16.96 -2.86 -32.23
N GLY A 382 -15.80 -2.25 -32.34
CA GLY A 382 -15.50 -0.91 -31.84
C GLY A 382 -15.67 0.21 -32.85
N GLU A 383 -16.00 -0.06 -34.11
CA GLU A 383 -16.05 0.97 -35.17
C GLU A 383 -17.07 2.08 -34.87
N THR A 384 -18.15 1.74 -34.18
CA THR A 384 -19.20 2.70 -33.79
C THR A 384 -18.94 3.39 -32.45
N PHE A 385 -17.84 3.04 -31.76
CA PHE A 385 -17.46 3.59 -30.47
C PHE A 385 -16.45 4.72 -30.66
N MET A 386 -16.74 5.89 -30.07
CA MET A 386 -15.78 6.99 -29.99
C MET A 386 -14.61 6.60 -29.07
N SER A 387 -13.44 7.17 -29.30
CA SER A 387 -12.30 7.02 -28.39
C SER A 387 -12.68 7.50 -26.98
N GLY A 388 -12.35 6.72 -25.96
CA GLY A 388 -12.75 7.01 -24.59
C GLY A 388 -12.89 5.79 -23.70
N ILE A 389 -13.47 6.01 -22.53
CA ILE A 389 -13.66 5.01 -21.48
C ILE A 389 -15.09 4.44 -21.54
N TYR A 390 -15.16 3.12 -21.47
CA TYR A 390 -16.39 2.34 -21.40
C TYR A 390 -16.30 1.30 -20.28
N PHE A 391 -17.44 0.75 -19.89
CA PHE A 391 -17.52 -0.33 -18.90
C PHE A 391 -18.31 -1.49 -19.48
N LEU A 392 -17.73 -2.68 -19.48
CA LEU A 392 -18.46 -3.92 -19.67
C LEU A 392 -19.04 -4.35 -18.32
N GLU A 393 -20.35 -4.50 -18.24
CA GLU A 393 -21.04 -5.15 -17.14
C GLU A 393 -21.42 -6.58 -17.53
N TYR A 394 -20.99 -7.53 -16.72
CA TYR A 394 -21.49 -8.90 -16.70
C TYR A 394 -22.41 -9.06 -15.51
N LYS A 395 -23.64 -9.48 -15.75
CA LYS A 395 -24.65 -9.67 -14.73
C LYS A 395 -25.24 -11.06 -14.86
N THR A 396 -25.31 -11.76 -13.74
CA THR A 396 -26.07 -13.00 -13.58
C THR A 396 -27.15 -12.82 -12.52
N ASN A 397 -27.92 -13.87 -12.27
CA ASN A 397 -28.89 -13.92 -11.17
C ASN A 397 -28.22 -13.74 -9.79
N THR A 398 -26.92 -14.05 -9.66
CA THR A 398 -26.21 -14.07 -8.38
C THR A 398 -25.09 -13.05 -8.26
N LYS A 399 -24.56 -12.55 -9.39
CA LYS A 399 -23.34 -11.71 -9.41
C LYS A 399 -23.42 -10.59 -10.44
N THR A 400 -22.72 -9.49 -10.14
CA THR A 400 -22.43 -8.43 -11.11
C THR A 400 -20.94 -8.15 -11.10
N LYS A 401 -20.30 -8.11 -12.28
CA LYS A 401 -18.90 -7.76 -12.48
C LYS A 401 -18.79 -6.64 -13.50
N LYS A 402 -17.97 -5.63 -13.22
CA LYS A 402 -17.68 -4.53 -14.16
C LYS A 402 -16.22 -4.56 -14.58
N ILE A 403 -15.96 -4.38 -15.86
CA ILE A 403 -14.62 -4.38 -16.47
C ILE A 403 -14.46 -3.09 -17.27
N LEU A 404 -13.35 -2.39 -17.05
CA LEU A 404 -13.00 -1.17 -17.79
C LEU A 404 -12.59 -1.54 -19.22
N LEU A 405 -13.15 -0.86 -20.21
CA LEU A 405 -12.74 -0.91 -21.61
C LEU A 405 -12.22 0.46 -22.04
N ILE A 406 -11.13 0.48 -22.80
CA ILE A 406 -10.55 1.70 -23.33
C ILE A 406 -10.54 1.61 -24.86
N LYS A 407 -11.29 2.48 -25.53
CA LYS A 407 -11.25 2.64 -26.98
C LYS A 407 -10.18 3.68 -27.33
N SER A 408 -9.18 3.27 -28.09
CA SER A 408 -8.15 4.14 -28.66
C SER A 408 -8.44 4.43 -30.13
N LEU A 409 -7.85 5.51 -30.66
CA LEU A 409 -7.99 5.93 -32.07
C LEU A 409 -7.61 4.81 -33.04
#